data_AF-A0A2D5UHW2-F1
#
_entry.id   AF-A0A2D5UHW2-F1
#
_cell.length_a   1.000
_cell.length_b   1.000
_cell.length_c   1.000
_cell.angle_alpha   90.00
_cell.angle_beta   90.00
_cell.angle_gamma   90.00
#
_symmetry.space_group_name_H-M   'P 1'
#
loop_
_entity.id
_entity.type
_entity.pdbx_description
1 polymer ?
#
loop_
_entity_poly.entity_id
_entity_poly.type
_entity_poly.pdbx_seq_one_letter_code
_entity_poly.pdbx_strand_id
1 'polypeptide(L)'
;MIELQEKNENKRPELLKILCILTFIGSGLSLISNSIMFLTIDIIRKYYANGSFDFLAEDLDLSTLEILLSANSMYFLLQAILFALALYGAYLMWNLKKVGFHFYTIAQIVLLILPQVFLSGMPFPTFELFLSIIFITLYARNLKLMT
;
A
#
# COMPACT_ATOMS: atom_id res chain seq x y z
N MET A 1 15.82 -50.66 10.88
CA MET A 1 14.77 -49.83 10.26
C MET A 1 14.83 -48.48 10.94
N ILE A 2 15.47 -47.50 10.31
CA ILE A 2 15.52 -46.12 10.81
C ILE A 2 14.33 -45.41 10.17
N GLU A 3 13.27 -45.21 10.94
CA GLU A 3 12.23 -44.26 10.56
C GLU A 3 12.86 -42.88 10.57
N LEU A 4 13.18 -42.38 9.37
CA LEU A 4 13.45 -40.96 9.17
C LEU A 4 12.15 -40.24 9.50
N GLN A 5 12.04 -39.73 10.72
CA GLN A 5 10.99 -38.79 11.09
C GLN A 5 11.10 -37.62 10.10
N GLU A 6 10.15 -37.55 9.17
CA GLU A 6 9.90 -36.34 8.40
C GLU A 6 9.66 -35.23 9.42
N LYS A 7 10.69 -34.43 9.68
CA LYS A 7 10.57 -33.15 10.34
C LYS A 7 9.56 -32.40 9.50
N ASN A 8 8.33 -32.25 10.02
CA ASN A 8 7.32 -31.34 9.49
C ASN A 8 7.93 -29.94 9.54
N GLU A 9 8.79 -29.62 8.56
CA GLU A 9 9.18 -28.25 8.31
C GLU A 9 7.87 -27.53 8.06
N ASN A 10 7.60 -26.48 8.82
CA ASN A 10 6.46 -25.59 8.64
C ASN A 10 6.58 -24.97 7.23
N LYS A 11 6.17 -25.74 6.23
CA LYS A 11 6.23 -25.37 4.84
C LYS A 11 5.18 -24.31 4.65
N ARG A 12 5.62 -23.11 4.27
CA ARG A 12 4.72 -21.98 4.08
C ARG A 12 3.62 -22.38 3.08
N PRO A 13 2.33 -22.14 3.40
CA PRO A 13 1.24 -22.38 2.48
C PRO A 13 1.44 -21.61 1.17
N GLU A 14 1.12 -22.23 0.03
CA GLU A 14 1.32 -21.61 -1.28
C GLU A 14 0.52 -20.32 -1.43
N LEU A 15 -0.73 -20.31 -0.96
CA LEU A 15 -1.58 -19.12 -0.95
C LEU A 15 -0.92 -17.98 -0.17
N LEU A 16 -0.40 -18.25 1.03
CA LEU A 16 0.27 -17.24 1.83
C LEU A 16 1.51 -16.67 1.13
N LYS A 17 2.30 -17.54 0.48
CA LYS A 17 3.47 -17.12 -0.31
C LYS A 17 3.07 -16.18 -1.44
N ILE A 18 2.02 -16.51 -2.20
CA ILE A 18 1.51 -15.68 -3.30
C ILE A 18 1.03 -14.33 -2.77
N LEU A 19 0.22 -14.32 -1.70
CA LEU A 19 -0.28 -13.09 -1.10
C LEU A 19 0.87 -12.16 -0.67
N CYS A 20 1.88 -12.69 0.04
CA CYS A 20 3.01 -11.88 0.46
C CYS A 20 3.77 -11.29 -0.74
N ILE A 21 3.99 -12.06 -1.82
CA ILE A 21 4.64 -11.55 -3.05
C ILE A 21 3.81 -10.42 -3.66
N LEU A 22 2.49 -10.60 -3.78
CA LEU A 22 1.61 -9.57 -4.30
C LEU A 22 1.61 -8.31 -3.42
N THR A 23 1.65 -8.47 -2.09
CA THR A 23 1.79 -7.34 -1.17
C THR A 23 3.16 -6.66 -1.31
N PHE A 24 4.25 -7.42 -1.45
CA PHE A 24 5.58 -6.84 -1.70
C PHE A 24 5.62 -6.01 -2.98
N ILE A 25 5.02 -6.50 -4.07
CA ILE A 25 4.96 -5.77 -5.33
C ILE A 25 4.07 -4.53 -5.18
N GLY A 26 2.81 -4.71 -4.74
CA GLY A 26 1.84 -3.61 -4.67
C GLY A 26 2.24 -2.51 -3.68
N SER A 27 2.57 -2.89 -2.44
CA SER A 27 3.00 -1.93 -1.41
C SER A 27 4.42 -1.42 -1.66
N GLY A 28 5.30 -2.21 -2.28
CA GLY A 28 6.66 -1.78 -2.65
C GLY A 28 6.66 -0.69 -3.70
N LEU A 29 5.91 -0.89 -4.78
CA LEU A 29 5.72 0.14 -5.81
C LEU A 29 5.08 1.39 -5.23
N SER A 30 4.04 1.22 -4.40
CA SER A 30 3.35 2.35 -3.77
C SER A 30 4.25 3.13 -2.79
N LEU A 31 5.10 2.44 -2.02
CA LEU A 31 6.10 3.07 -1.16
C LEU A 31 7.06 3.95 -1.98
N ILE A 32 7.60 3.41 -3.07
CA ILE A 32 8.52 4.14 -3.96
C ILE A 32 7.81 5.36 -4.56
N SER A 33 6.63 5.18 -5.14
CA SER A 33 5.85 6.26 -5.77
C SER A 33 5.54 7.38 -4.80
N ASN A 34 5.10 7.06 -3.58
CA ASN A 34 4.80 8.06 -2.55
C ASN A 34 6.06 8.74 -2.02
N SER A 35 7.18 8.02 -1.93
CA SER A 35 8.46 8.62 -1.54
C SER A 35 8.96 9.61 -2.58
N ILE A 36 8.86 9.27 -3.87
CA ILE A 36 9.20 10.17 -4.97
C ILE A 36 8.29 11.40 -4.91
N MET A 37 6.97 11.20 -4.80
CA MET A 37 6.01 12.30 -4.77
C MET A 37 6.22 13.23 -3.59
N PHE A 38 6.53 12.71 -2.40
CA PHE A 38 6.90 13.53 -1.24
C PHE A 38 8.09 14.47 -1.55
N LEU A 39 9.10 13.97 -2.26
CA LEU A 39 10.29 14.74 -2.62
C LEU A 39 10.05 15.73 -3.77
N THR A 40 9.10 15.46 -4.66
CA THR A 40 8.93 16.20 -5.92
C THR A 40 7.68 17.07 -5.98
N ILE A 41 6.65 16.85 -5.17
CA ILE A 41 5.36 17.55 -5.30
C ILE A 41 5.49 19.07 -5.22
N ASP A 42 6.35 19.61 -4.35
CA ASP A 42 6.56 21.05 -4.24
C ASP A 42 7.28 21.65 -5.46
N ILE A 43 8.11 20.85 -6.14
CA ILE A 43 8.72 21.22 -7.41
C ILE A 43 7.63 21.26 -8.48
N ILE A 44 6.83 20.19 -8.59
CA ILE A 44 5.75 20.08 -9.58
C ILE A 44 4.75 21.25 -9.41
N ARG A 45 4.38 21.58 -8.17
CA ARG A 45 3.47 22.71 -7.87
C ARG A 45 4.01 24.04 -8.37
N LYS A 46 5.32 24.30 -8.23
CA LYS A 46 5.95 25.54 -8.72
C LYS A 46 5.91 25.63 -10.25
N TYR A 47 6.22 24.55 -10.95
CA TYR A 47 6.14 24.53 -12.41
C TYR A 47 4.70 24.69 -12.90
N TYR A 48 3.74 24.05 -12.23
CA TYR A 48 2.32 24.23 -12.53
C TYR A 48 1.85 25.67 -12.33
N ALA A 49 2.19 26.31 -11.20
CA ALA A 49 1.83 27.71 -10.97
C ALA A 49 2.45 28.70 -11.98
N ASN A 50 3.55 28.33 -12.63
CA ASN A 50 4.21 29.13 -13.66
C ASN A 50 3.66 28.88 -15.08
N GLY A 51 2.55 28.16 -15.23
CA GLY A 51 1.93 27.85 -16.52
C GLY A 51 2.72 26.84 -17.37
N SER A 52 3.69 26.13 -16.77
CA SER A 52 4.55 25.19 -17.52
C SER A 52 3.80 23.97 -18.07
N PHE A 53 2.55 23.76 -17.63
CA PHE A 53 1.70 22.64 -18.07
C PHE A 53 0.44 23.11 -18.82
N ASP A 54 0.32 24.39 -19.18
CA ASP A 54 -0.87 24.92 -19.86
C ASP A 54 -1.18 24.19 -21.18
N PHE A 55 -0.13 23.71 -21.86
CA PHE A 55 -0.26 22.91 -23.08
C PHE A 55 -0.95 21.55 -22.87
N LEU A 56 -0.99 21.03 -21.64
CA LEU A 56 -1.69 19.78 -21.30
C LEU A 56 -3.15 20.01 -20.89
N ALA A 57 -3.50 21.24 -20.50
CA ALA A 57 -4.82 21.57 -19.99
C ALA A 57 -5.92 21.59 -21.07
N GLU A 58 -5.52 21.72 -22.34
CA GLU A 58 -6.47 21.76 -23.46
C GLU A 58 -7.02 20.37 -23.81
N ASP A 59 -6.22 19.32 -23.63
CA ASP A 59 -6.55 17.96 -24.07
C ASP A 59 -6.86 16.98 -22.93
N LEU A 60 -6.57 17.35 -21.66
CA LEU A 60 -6.69 16.47 -20.51
C LEU A 60 -7.57 17.06 -19.41
N ASP A 61 -8.40 16.21 -18.79
CA ASP A 61 -9.08 16.55 -17.54
C ASP A 61 -8.06 16.58 -16.40
N LEU A 62 -7.60 17.79 -16.06
CA LEU A 62 -6.61 18.02 -15.00
C LEU A 62 -7.22 18.09 -13.60
N SER A 63 -8.52 17.87 -13.42
CA SER A 63 -9.19 17.97 -12.11
C SER A 63 -8.53 17.07 -11.05
N THR A 64 -8.14 15.86 -11.44
CA THR A 64 -7.45 14.91 -10.54
C THR A 64 -6.05 15.38 -10.17
N LEU A 65 -5.34 16.00 -11.11
CA LEU A 65 -4.02 16.58 -10.89
C LEU A 65 -4.12 17.80 -9.97
N GLU A 66 -5.11 18.68 -10.17
CA GLU A 66 -5.33 19.86 -9.33
C GLU A 66 -5.60 19.48 -7.88
N ILE A 67 -6.46 18.47 -7.65
CA ILE A 67 -6.70 17.91 -6.30
C ILE A 67 -5.40 17.38 -5.71
N LEU A 68 -4.61 16.64 -6.49
CA LEU A 68 -3.33 16.10 -6.03
C LEU A 68 -2.30 17.20 -5.71
N LEU A 69 -2.24 18.27 -6.50
CA LEU A 69 -1.35 19.41 -6.27
C LEU A 69 -1.77 20.25 -5.07
N SER A 70 -3.05 20.25 -4.72
CA SER A 70 -3.57 20.85 -3.49
C SER A 70 -3.17 20.08 -2.22
N ALA A 71 -2.77 18.81 -2.36
CA ALA A 71 -2.36 17.97 -1.26
C ALA A 71 -1.11 18.50 -0.54
N ASN A 72 -1.12 18.48 0.78
CA ASN A 72 0.09 18.74 1.57
C ASN A 72 1.12 17.62 1.32
N SER A 73 2.41 17.95 1.16
CA SER A 73 3.49 16.97 0.99
C SER A 73 3.50 15.88 2.07
N MET A 74 3.09 16.21 3.30
CA MET A 74 2.91 15.26 4.40
C MET A 74 1.99 14.09 4.07
N TYR A 75 0.99 14.28 3.21
CA TYR A 75 0.11 13.20 2.75
C TYR A 75 0.91 12.04 2.14
N PHE A 76 1.84 12.35 1.23
CA PHE A 76 2.67 11.35 0.56
C PHE A 76 3.67 10.69 1.52
N LEU A 77 4.23 11.44 2.46
CA LEU A 77 5.11 10.89 3.48
C LEU A 77 4.36 9.88 4.38
N LEU A 78 3.16 10.23 4.85
CA LEU A 78 2.33 9.34 5.66
C LEU A 78 1.93 8.09 4.89
N GLN A 79 1.56 8.21 3.61
CA GLN A 79 1.33 7.04 2.76
C GLN A 79 2.57 6.16 2.64
N ALA A 80 3.75 6.75 2.40
CA ALA A 80 5.00 6.00 2.33
C ALA A 80 5.25 5.23 3.64
N ILE A 81 5.10 5.86 4.80
CA ILE A 81 5.26 5.20 6.11
C ILE A 81 4.27 4.04 6.28
N LEU A 82 3.01 4.22 5.88
CA LEU A 82 1.98 3.17 5.97
C LEU A 82 2.26 2.01 5.01
N PHE A 83 2.74 2.27 3.79
CA PHE A 83 3.15 1.20 2.88
C PHE A 83 4.40 0.46 3.39
N ALA A 84 5.35 1.16 4.01
CA ALA A 84 6.47 0.52 4.70
C ALA A 84 5.98 -0.37 5.87
N LEU A 85 4.98 0.07 6.63
CA LEU A 85 4.35 -0.73 7.69
C LEU A 85 3.64 -1.97 7.12
N ALA A 86 2.94 -1.84 5.99
CA ALA A 86 2.32 -2.96 5.29
C ALA A 86 3.35 -3.99 4.80
N LEU A 87 4.48 -3.52 4.23
CA LEU A 87 5.61 -4.38 3.83
C LEU A 87 6.25 -5.08 5.02
N TYR A 88 6.41 -4.38 6.14
CA TYR A 88 6.88 -4.97 7.38
C TYR A 88 5.93 -6.07 7.88
N GLY A 89 4.62 -5.81 7.84
CA GLY A 89 3.60 -6.81 8.12
C GLY A 89 3.71 -8.04 7.21
N ALA A 90 3.88 -7.83 5.90
CA ALA A 90 4.07 -8.90 4.92
C ALA A 90 5.37 -9.69 5.15
N TYR A 91 6.45 -9.03 5.55
CA TYR A 91 7.70 -9.67 5.94
C TYR A 91 7.54 -10.56 7.17
N LEU A 92 6.79 -10.10 8.19
CA LEU A 92 6.48 -10.92 9.35
C LEU A 92 5.60 -12.14 8.98
N MET A 93 4.58 -11.93 8.14
CA MET A 93 3.72 -13.01 7.64
C MET A 93 4.48 -14.01 6.75
N TRP A 94 5.45 -13.53 5.96
CA TRP A 94 6.40 -14.39 5.26
C TRP A 94 7.11 -15.30 6.26
N ASN A 95 7.57 -14.76 7.38
CA ASN A 95 8.20 -15.55 8.44
C ASN A 95 7.20 -16.27 9.37
N LEU A 96 5.95 -16.47 8.94
CA LEU A 96 4.88 -17.17 9.67
C LEU A 96 4.54 -16.57 11.04
N LYS A 97 4.76 -15.27 11.25
CA LYS A 97 4.41 -14.56 12.49
C LYS A 97 3.04 -13.89 12.37
N LYS A 98 2.08 -14.28 13.21
CA LYS A 98 0.70 -13.72 13.19
C LYS A 98 0.65 -12.21 13.35
N VAL A 99 1.56 -11.64 14.13
CA VAL A 99 1.62 -10.20 14.39
C VAL A 99 1.73 -9.38 13.10
N GLY A 100 2.32 -9.95 12.05
CA GLY A 100 2.41 -9.30 10.74
C GLY A 100 1.05 -8.96 10.11
N PHE A 101 0.02 -9.77 10.36
CA PHE A 101 -1.33 -9.52 9.88
C PHE A 101 -1.90 -8.22 10.47
N HIS A 102 -1.70 -7.98 11.76
CA HIS A 102 -2.20 -6.77 12.40
C HIS A 102 -1.54 -5.50 11.87
N PHE A 103 -0.21 -5.52 11.67
CA PHE A 103 0.49 -4.40 11.05
C PHE A 103 -0.02 -4.12 9.64
N TYR A 104 -0.20 -5.16 8.83
CA TYR A 104 -0.75 -5.02 7.49
C TYR A 104 -2.19 -4.46 7.50
N THR A 105 -3.08 -5.05 8.29
CA THR A 105 -4.50 -4.63 8.35
C THR A 105 -4.65 -3.21 8.86
N ILE A 106 -3.93 -2.82 9.92
CA ILE A 106 -3.96 -1.44 10.42
C ILE A 106 -3.50 -0.49 9.31
N ALA A 107 -2.37 -0.80 8.64
CA ALA A 107 -1.89 0.03 7.55
C ALA A 107 -2.92 0.19 6.42
N GLN A 108 -3.56 -0.90 5.97
CA GLN A 108 -4.58 -0.84 4.91
C GLN A 108 -5.79 0.01 5.32
N ILE A 109 -6.28 -0.14 6.55
CA ILE A 109 -7.43 0.65 7.04
C ILE A 109 -7.06 2.14 7.08
N VAL A 110 -5.88 2.50 7.60
CA VAL A 110 -5.47 3.91 7.65
C VAL A 110 -5.24 4.47 6.24
N LEU A 111 -4.68 3.70 5.32
CA LEU A 111 -4.49 4.10 3.92
C LEU A 111 -5.82 4.44 3.22
N LEU A 112 -6.94 3.79 3.58
CA LEU A 112 -8.26 4.11 3.00
C LEU A 112 -8.84 5.43 3.54
N ILE A 113 -8.49 5.79 4.78
CA ILE A 113 -8.99 6.99 5.44
C ILE A 113 -8.16 8.22 5.03
N LEU A 114 -6.87 8.04 4.78
CA LEU A 114 -5.92 9.13 4.57
C LEU A 114 -6.32 10.09 3.42
N PRO A 115 -6.72 9.62 2.23
CA PRO A 115 -7.15 10.51 1.14
C PRO A 115 -8.37 11.35 1.53
N GLN A 116 -9.28 10.79 2.33
CA GLN A 116 -10.51 11.49 2.74
C GLN A 116 -10.23 12.65 3.70
N VAL A 117 -9.12 12.58 4.45
CA VAL A 117 -8.70 13.64 5.38
C VAL A 117 -7.87 14.71 4.67
N PHE A 118 -7.01 14.31 3.72
CA PHE A 118 -6.04 15.21 3.09
C PHE A 118 -6.48 15.77 1.73
N LEU A 119 -7.37 15.07 1.02
CA LEU A 119 -7.81 15.41 -0.34
C LEU A 119 -9.32 15.68 -0.32
N SER A 120 -9.69 16.94 -0.07
CA SER A 120 -11.09 17.36 -0.13
C SER A 120 -11.62 17.22 -1.57
N GLY A 121 -12.73 16.50 -1.74
CA GLY A 121 -13.38 16.33 -3.05
C GLY A 121 -12.98 15.08 -3.83
N MET A 122 -12.02 14.28 -3.34
CA MET A 122 -11.72 12.99 -3.96
C MET A 122 -12.80 11.95 -3.59
N PRO A 123 -13.34 11.18 -4.56
CA PRO A 123 -14.28 10.10 -4.25
C PRO A 123 -13.63 9.06 -3.33
N PHE A 124 -14.45 8.36 -2.57
CA PHE A 124 -13.97 7.30 -1.69
C PHE A 124 -13.28 6.18 -2.50
N PRO A 125 -12.08 5.70 -2.09
CA PRO A 125 -11.27 4.72 -2.84
C PRO A 125 -11.89 3.31 -2.78
N THR A 126 -12.96 3.13 -3.55
CA THR A 126 -13.82 1.93 -3.48
C THR A 126 -13.09 0.69 -4.02
N PHE A 127 -12.23 0.87 -5.03
CA PHE A 127 -11.44 -0.21 -5.60
C PHE A 127 -10.39 -0.72 -4.61
N GLU A 128 -9.70 0.19 -3.94
CA GLU A 128 -8.70 -0.10 -2.92
C GLU A 128 -9.34 -0.75 -1.69
N LEU A 129 -10.53 -0.31 -1.30
CA LEU A 129 -11.32 -0.95 -0.23
C LEU A 129 -11.60 -2.41 -0.60
N PHE A 130 -12.09 -2.67 -1.81
CA PHE A 130 -12.40 -4.01 -2.29
C PHE A 130 -11.16 -4.91 -2.29
N LEU A 131 -10.05 -4.43 -2.85
CA LEU A 131 -8.77 -5.15 -2.82
C LEU A 131 -8.30 -5.42 -1.37
N SER A 132 -8.40 -4.43 -0.48
CA SER A 132 -8.03 -4.57 0.92
C SER A 132 -8.84 -5.66 1.61
N ILE A 133 -10.17 -5.68 1.42
CA ILE A 133 -11.05 -6.71 1.98
C ILE A 133 -10.65 -8.10 1.50
N ILE A 134 -10.35 -8.26 0.20
CA ILE A 134 -9.89 -9.52 -0.36
C ILE A 134 -8.60 -9.98 0.32
N PHE A 135 -7.57 -9.12 0.34
CA PHE A 135 -6.27 -9.48 0.91
C PHE A 135 -6.38 -9.79 2.41
N ILE A 136 -7.09 -8.96 3.17
CA ILE A 136 -7.31 -9.18 4.60
C ILE A 136 -8.02 -10.51 4.83
N THR A 137 -9.07 -10.82 4.07
CA THR A 137 -9.80 -12.09 4.19
C THR A 137 -8.92 -13.29 3.84
N LEU A 138 -8.14 -13.20 2.76
CA LEU A 138 -7.25 -14.28 2.32
C LEU A 138 -6.09 -14.49 3.31
N TYR A 139 -5.52 -13.44 3.89
CA TYR A 139 -4.54 -13.56 4.98
C TYR A 139 -5.17 -14.15 6.24
N ALA A 140 -6.39 -13.70 6.60
CA ALA A 140 -7.11 -14.20 7.77
C ALA A 140 -7.32 -15.72 7.72
N ARG A 141 -7.60 -16.28 6.54
CA ARG A 141 -7.70 -17.73 6.32
C ARG A 141 -6.40 -18.50 6.60
N ASN A 142 -5.25 -17.84 6.51
CA ASN A 142 -3.94 -18.41 6.80
C ASN A 142 -3.47 -18.16 8.25
N LEU A 143 -4.22 -17.41 9.07
CA LEU A 143 -3.80 -17.06 10.44
C LEU A 143 -3.54 -18.28 11.33
N LYS A 144 -4.34 -19.34 11.19
CA LYS A 144 -4.16 -20.57 11.98
C LYS A 144 -2.84 -21.28 11.69
N LEU A 145 -2.24 -21.01 10.53
CA LEU A 145 -0.98 -21.62 10.05
C LEU A 145 0.24 -20.79 10.47
N MET A 146 0.03 -19.56 10.91
CA MET A 146 1.06 -18.70 11.49
C MET A 146 1.15 -18.98 13.00
N THR A 147 2.31 -18.77 13.59
CA THR A 147 2.51 -18.84 15.05
C THR A 147 2.40 -17.45 15.63
#